data_AF-A0A2R6HIJ4-F1
#
_entry.id   AF-A0A2R6HIJ4-F1
#
_cell.length_a   1.000
_cell.length_b   1.000
_cell.length_c   1.000
_cell.angle_alpha   90.00
_cell.angle_beta   90.00
_cell.angle_gamma   90.00
#
_symmetry.space_group_name_H-M   'P 1'
#
loop_
_entity.id
_entity.type
_entity.pdbx_description
1 polymer ?
#
loop_
_entity_poly.entity_id
_entity_poly.type
_entity_poly.pdbx_seq_one_letter_code
_entity_poly.pdbx_strand_id
1 'polypeptide(L)'
;MRTTHEIRVGDAREVDVDAGSVDLVVTSPPYPMVEMWDETFAARSPAAAEALSAGDGEAAFEAMHALLDDVWETVADALREGGIVAVNVGDATRRLDGEFRLYPNHARVVEALSSLGLQQLPGVVWRKPTNSTAKFMGSGTLPTNAYATLEHEHVLLFRKGSTRAFPPNDADRYASAFFWEERNEWFS
;
A
#
# COMPACT_ATOMS: atom_id res chain seq x y z
N MET A 1 -5.00 -31.82 -2.34
CA MET A 1 -6.12 -30.87 -2.55
C MET A 1 -5.96 -30.26 -3.94
N ARG A 2 -7.04 -30.04 -4.70
CA ARG A 2 -6.99 -29.37 -6.01
C ARG A 2 -7.47 -27.94 -5.82
N THR A 3 -6.70 -26.95 -6.25
CA THR A 3 -7.05 -25.52 -6.18
C THR A 3 -7.28 -24.96 -7.57
N THR A 4 -8.07 -23.90 -7.66
CA THR A 4 -8.31 -23.13 -8.88
C THR A 4 -7.69 -21.76 -8.71
N HIS A 5 -6.95 -21.30 -9.72
CA HIS A 5 -6.29 -20.00 -9.75
C HIS A 5 -6.74 -19.27 -11.00
N GLU A 6 -7.05 -17.99 -10.87
CA GLU A 6 -7.52 -17.15 -11.97
C GLU A 6 -6.71 -15.85 -11.99
N ILE A 7 -6.37 -15.39 -13.19
CA ILE A 7 -5.73 -14.10 -13.43
C ILE A 7 -6.64 -13.33 -14.38
N ARG A 8 -7.11 -12.15 -13.95
CA ARG A 8 -7.91 -11.24 -14.75
C ARG A 8 -7.04 -10.08 -15.21
N VAL A 9 -7.02 -9.83 -16.51
CA VAL A 9 -6.25 -8.72 -17.11
C VAL A 9 -7.22 -7.59 -17.40
N GLY A 10 -7.06 -6.47 -16.71
CA GLY A 10 -7.96 -5.31 -16.83
C GLY A 10 -7.61 -4.20 -15.85
N ASP A 11 -8.46 -3.17 -15.81
CA ASP A 11 -8.37 -2.13 -14.80
C ASP A 11 -8.94 -2.65 -13.48
N ALA A 12 -8.20 -2.49 -12.37
CA ALA A 12 -8.60 -2.98 -11.06
C ALA A 12 -9.92 -2.36 -10.56
N ARG A 13 -10.26 -1.16 -11.05
CA ARG A 13 -11.52 -0.45 -10.73
C ARG A 13 -12.75 -1.07 -11.38
N GLU A 14 -12.55 -1.91 -12.39
CA GLU A 14 -13.63 -2.54 -13.19
C GLU A 14 -13.76 -4.04 -12.90
N VAL A 15 -12.98 -4.58 -11.95
CA VAL A 15 -13.01 -6.02 -11.66
C VAL A 15 -14.29 -6.38 -10.93
N ASP A 16 -15.05 -7.29 -11.52
CA ASP A 16 -16.23 -7.89 -10.88
C ASP A 16 -15.78 -8.92 -9.83
N VAL A 17 -15.99 -8.59 -8.56
CA VAL A 17 -15.73 -9.45 -7.40
C VAL A 17 -16.94 -9.36 -6.48
N ASP A 18 -17.52 -10.52 -6.14
CA ASP A 18 -18.66 -10.57 -5.23
C ASP A 18 -18.33 -9.96 -3.88
N ALA A 19 -19.23 -9.12 -3.37
CA ALA A 19 -19.14 -8.53 -2.04
C ALA A 19 -18.98 -9.62 -0.96
N GLY A 20 -18.08 -9.42 -0.01
CA GLY A 20 -17.84 -10.38 1.06
C GLY A 20 -17.29 -11.75 0.64
N SER A 21 -16.79 -11.89 -0.58
CA SER A 21 -16.24 -13.17 -1.06
C SER A 21 -14.78 -13.39 -0.68
N VAL A 22 -14.02 -12.32 -0.39
CA VAL A 22 -12.57 -12.36 -0.23
C VAL A 22 -12.15 -12.45 1.24
N ASP A 23 -11.30 -13.43 1.56
CA ASP A 23 -10.71 -13.60 2.90
C ASP A 23 -9.51 -12.69 3.15
N LEU A 24 -8.64 -12.51 2.15
CA LEU A 24 -7.36 -11.83 2.29
C LEU A 24 -7.03 -11.10 0.99
N VAL A 25 -6.65 -9.84 1.12
CA VAL A 25 -6.02 -9.06 0.04
C VAL A 25 -4.59 -8.79 0.44
N VAL A 26 -3.64 -9.12 -0.43
CA VAL A 26 -2.22 -8.72 -0.30
C VAL A 26 -1.83 -8.01 -1.56
N THR A 27 -1.39 -6.76 -1.45
CA THR A 27 -1.09 -5.94 -2.64
C THR A 27 -0.02 -4.90 -2.36
N SER A 28 0.47 -4.28 -3.44
CA SER A 28 1.31 -3.10 -3.43
C SER A 28 0.81 -2.19 -4.56
N PRO A 29 0.26 -1.00 -4.28
CA PRO A 29 -0.31 -0.15 -5.32
C PRO A 29 0.78 0.38 -6.26
N PRO A 30 0.43 0.81 -7.49
CA PRO A 30 1.31 1.72 -8.21
C PRO A 30 1.50 2.98 -7.36
N TYR A 31 2.74 3.30 -6.98
CA TYR A 31 3.02 4.34 -6.00
C TYR A 31 2.85 5.74 -6.60
N PRO A 32 1.91 6.56 -6.09
CA PRO A 32 1.82 7.96 -6.49
C PRO A 32 3.15 8.67 -6.30
N MET A 33 3.45 9.56 -7.24
CA MET A 33 4.67 10.38 -7.28
C MET A 33 5.99 9.62 -7.46
N VAL A 34 5.97 8.31 -7.74
CA VAL A 34 7.13 7.62 -8.30
C VAL A 34 7.07 7.71 -9.82
N GLU A 35 8.12 8.28 -10.43
CA GLU A 35 8.18 8.66 -11.85
C GLU A 35 7.78 7.53 -12.82
N MET A 36 8.09 6.27 -12.49
CA MET A 36 7.73 5.12 -13.33
C MET A 36 6.21 4.95 -13.54
N TRP A 37 5.38 5.52 -12.66
CA TRP A 37 3.92 5.42 -12.72
C TRP A 37 3.24 6.63 -13.33
N ASP A 38 3.98 7.69 -13.65
CA ASP A 38 3.40 8.96 -14.13
C ASP A 38 2.54 8.77 -15.37
N GLU A 39 3.05 8.10 -16.40
CA GLU A 39 2.31 7.83 -17.63
C GLU A 39 1.04 7.01 -17.35
N THR A 40 1.14 6.06 -16.41
CA THR A 40 0.02 5.19 -16.04
C THR A 40 -1.11 5.96 -15.38
N PHE A 41 -0.77 6.87 -14.46
CA PHE A 41 -1.75 7.72 -13.78
C PHE A 41 -2.28 8.83 -14.69
N ALA A 42 -1.40 9.51 -15.44
CA ALA A 42 -1.78 10.56 -16.38
C ALA A 42 -2.72 10.05 -17.48
N ALA A 43 -2.52 8.82 -17.97
CA ALA A 43 -3.41 8.20 -18.94
C ALA A 43 -4.83 7.92 -18.40
N ARG A 44 -5.00 7.89 -17.08
CA ARG A 44 -6.27 7.52 -16.40
C ARG A 44 -6.93 8.67 -15.65
N SER A 45 -6.20 9.76 -15.41
CA SER A 45 -6.68 10.95 -14.73
C SER A 45 -6.15 12.21 -15.45
N PRO A 46 -7.04 12.94 -16.18
CA PRO A 46 -6.68 14.23 -16.76
C PRO A 46 -6.15 15.21 -15.70
N ALA A 47 -6.69 15.17 -14.48
CA ALA A 47 -6.23 16.00 -13.37
C ALA A 47 -4.78 15.67 -12.97
N ALA A 48 -4.43 14.38 -12.91
CA ALA A 48 -3.04 13.98 -12.63
C ALA A 48 -2.11 14.41 -13.77
N ALA A 49 -2.54 14.27 -15.03
CA ALA A 49 -1.75 14.70 -16.19
C ALA A 49 -1.50 16.22 -16.19
N GLU A 50 -2.53 17.02 -15.93
CA GLU A 50 -2.43 18.48 -15.85
C GLU A 50 -1.52 18.91 -14.70
N ALA A 51 -1.74 18.36 -13.50
CA ALA A 51 -0.95 18.71 -12.32
C ALA A 51 0.54 18.33 -12.48
N LEU A 52 0.84 17.15 -13.02
CA LEU A 52 2.21 16.75 -13.35
C LEU A 52 2.86 17.70 -14.36
N SER A 53 2.14 18.07 -15.42
CA SER A 53 2.64 19.00 -16.44
C SER A 53 2.84 20.42 -15.91
N ALA A 54 2.06 20.82 -14.92
CA ALA A 54 2.14 22.12 -14.27
C ALA A 54 3.17 22.15 -13.12
N GLY A 55 3.81 21.02 -12.79
CA GLY A 55 4.73 20.91 -11.66
C GLY A 55 4.05 20.96 -10.29
N ASP A 56 2.71 20.93 -10.24
CA ASP A 56 1.92 20.92 -9.01
C ASP A 56 1.89 19.51 -8.42
N GLY A 57 2.92 19.21 -7.63
CA GLY A 57 3.09 17.90 -7.03
C GLY A 57 2.02 17.51 -6.02
N GLU A 58 1.39 18.47 -5.34
CA GLU A 58 0.34 18.17 -4.36
C GLU A 58 -0.96 17.79 -5.06
N ALA A 59 -1.36 18.58 -6.07
CA ALA A 59 -2.50 18.23 -6.90
C ALA A 59 -2.28 16.90 -7.64
N ALA A 60 -1.06 16.65 -8.13
CA ALA A 60 -0.73 15.37 -8.77
C ALA A 60 -0.84 14.20 -7.79
N PHE A 61 -0.29 14.34 -6.59
CA PHE A 61 -0.35 13.31 -5.54
C PHE A 61 -1.80 12.93 -5.20
N GLU A 62 -2.67 13.92 -4.94
CA GLU A 62 -4.07 13.66 -4.63
C GLU A 62 -4.84 13.10 -5.83
N ALA A 63 -4.62 13.63 -7.03
CA ALA A 63 -5.29 13.12 -8.24
C ALA A 63 -4.91 11.67 -8.58
N MET A 64 -3.69 11.24 -8.23
CA MET A 64 -3.25 9.86 -8.34
C MET A 64 -3.90 8.97 -7.26
N HIS A 65 -3.95 9.44 -6.00
CA HIS A 65 -4.60 8.69 -4.92
C HIS A 65 -6.11 8.55 -5.13
N ALA A 66 -6.77 9.54 -5.74
CA ALA A 66 -8.20 9.43 -6.09
C ALA A 66 -8.49 8.22 -6.99
N LEU A 67 -7.57 7.85 -7.90
CA LEU A 67 -7.71 6.63 -8.70
C LEU A 67 -7.53 5.35 -7.87
N LEU A 68 -6.73 5.41 -6.80
CA LEU A 68 -6.56 4.29 -5.88
C LEU A 68 -7.75 4.15 -4.93
N ASP A 69 -8.38 5.26 -4.54
CA ASP A 69 -9.57 5.29 -3.68
C ASP A 69 -10.70 4.43 -4.29
N ASP A 70 -10.95 4.52 -5.59
CA ASP A 70 -11.90 3.67 -6.32
C ASP A 70 -11.62 2.16 -6.12
N VAL A 71 -10.32 1.78 -6.11
CA VAL A 71 -9.90 0.39 -5.89
C VAL A 71 -10.05 0.00 -4.43
N TRP A 72 -9.78 0.92 -3.50
CA TRP A 72 -9.95 0.68 -2.07
C TRP A 72 -11.41 0.45 -1.69
N GLU A 73 -12.35 1.15 -2.32
CA GLU A 73 -13.79 0.88 -2.17
C GLU A 73 -14.14 -0.55 -2.58
N THR A 74 -13.65 -0.98 -3.76
CA THR A 74 -13.85 -2.34 -4.27
C THR A 74 -13.24 -3.38 -3.33
N VAL A 75 -12.04 -3.14 -2.82
CA VAL A 75 -11.38 -4.01 -1.83
C VAL A 75 -12.19 -4.09 -0.53
N ALA A 76 -12.66 -2.96 -0.02
CA ALA A 76 -13.43 -2.92 1.22
C ALA A 76 -14.76 -3.66 1.07
N ASP A 77 -15.43 -3.57 -0.08
CA ASP A 77 -16.68 -4.30 -0.34
C ASP A 77 -16.46 -5.81 -0.50
N ALA A 78 -15.49 -6.20 -1.32
CA ALA A 78 -15.14 -7.60 -1.58
C ALA A 78 -14.68 -8.36 -0.33
N LEU A 79 -14.06 -7.69 0.64
CA LEU A 79 -13.64 -8.31 1.90
C LEU A 79 -14.85 -8.83 2.70
N ARG A 80 -14.74 -10.04 3.22
CA ARG A 80 -15.71 -10.58 4.19
C ARG A 80 -15.53 -9.98 5.58
N GLU A 81 -16.52 -10.18 6.44
CA GLU A 81 -16.40 -9.86 7.87
C GLU A 81 -15.21 -10.61 8.49
N GLY A 82 -14.33 -9.89 9.20
CA GLY A 82 -13.06 -10.38 9.69
C GLY A 82 -11.98 -10.58 8.62
N GLY A 83 -12.25 -10.25 7.35
CA GLY A 83 -11.32 -10.19 6.24
C GLY A 83 -10.14 -9.25 6.53
N ILE A 84 -8.97 -9.55 5.97
CA ILE A 84 -7.75 -8.76 6.19
C ILE A 84 -7.26 -8.20 4.85
N VAL A 85 -6.77 -6.96 4.87
CA VAL A 85 -5.97 -6.40 3.78
C VAL A 85 -4.58 -6.07 4.29
N ALA A 86 -3.57 -6.48 3.52
CA ALA A 86 -2.17 -6.14 3.69
C ALA A 86 -1.71 -5.31 2.49
N VAL A 87 -1.33 -4.06 2.72
CA VAL A 87 -0.85 -3.15 1.68
C VAL A 87 0.61 -2.82 1.92
N ASN A 88 1.49 -3.28 1.03
CA ASN A 88 2.88 -2.84 1.01
C ASN A 88 2.99 -1.52 0.24
N VAL A 89 3.40 -0.46 0.91
CA VAL A 89 3.51 0.88 0.34
C VAL A 89 4.72 1.63 0.89
N GLY A 90 5.50 2.21 -0.02
CA GLY A 90 6.59 3.13 0.30
C GLY A 90 6.20 4.58 0.03
N ASP A 91 6.73 5.50 0.81
CA ASP A 91 6.67 6.91 0.50
C ASP A 91 7.53 7.23 -0.72
N ALA A 92 7.16 8.30 -1.44
CA ALA A 92 7.94 8.77 -2.57
C ALA A 92 8.67 10.05 -2.18
N THR A 93 9.90 10.21 -2.68
CA THR A 93 10.57 11.52 -2.67
C THR A 93 10.74 11.96 -4.11
N ARG A 94 10.41 13.23 -4.38
CA ARG A 94 10.48 13.75 -5.74
C ARG A 94 10.79 15.23 -5.73
N ARG A 95 11.50 15.67 -6.78
CA ARG A 95 11.70 17.09 -7.08
C ARG A 95 10.81 17.48 -8.26
N LEU A 96 9.98 18.49 -8.06
CA LEU A 96 9.17 19.13 -9.11
C LEU A 96 9.38 20.64 -9.02
N ASP A 97 9.51 21.31 -10.15
CA ASP A 97 9.76 22.76 -10.25
C ASP A 97 10.87 23.29 -9.32
N GLY A 98 11.91 22.48 -9.13
CA GLY A 98 13.07 22.81 -8.30
C GLY A 98 12.92 22.48 -6.81
N GLU A 99 11.71 22.16 -6.34
CA GLU A 99 11.43 21.85 -4.94
C GLU A 99 11.41 20.34 -4.68
N PHE A 100 12.24 19.90 -3.73
CA PHE A 100 12.28 18.51 -3.27
C PHE A 100 11.36 18.33 -2.07
N ARG A 101 10.49 17.32 -2.11
CA ARG A 101 9.66 16.92 -0.98
C ARG A 101 9.44 15.42 -0.91
N LEU A 102 8.93 14.99 0.24
CA LEU A 102 8.38 13.66 0.46
C LEU A 102 6.86 13.69 0.26
N TYR A 103 6.34 12.63 -0.33
CA TYR A 103 4.93 12.36 -0.55
C TYR A 103 4.54 11.12 0.27
N PRO A 104 3.73 11.28 1.33
CA PRO A 104 3.48 10.24 2.33
C PRO A 104 2.40 9.26 1.86
N ASN A 105 2.72 8.43 0.88
CA ASN A 105 1.80 7.42 0.33
C ASN A 105 1.21 6.53 1.42
N HIS A 106 2.01 6.12 2.42
CA HIS A 106 1.51 5.25 3.49
C HIS A 106 0.38 5.94 4.28
N ALA A 107 0.53 7.22 4.60
CA ALA A 107 -0.45 7.96 5.38
C ALA A 107 -1.77 8.12 4.60
N ARG A 108 -1.68 8.46 3.31
CA ARG A 108 -2.87 8.65 2.46
C ARG A 108 -3.64 7.34 2.23
N VAL A 109 -2.94 6.21 2.14
CA VAL A 109 -3.56 4.87 2.09
C VAL A 109 -4.21 4.52 3.44
N VAL A 110 -3.57 4.85 4.57
CA VAL A 110 -4.16 4.65 5.90
C VAL A 110 -5.46 5.42 6.03
N GLU A 111 -5.48 6.69 5.63
CA GLU A 111 -6.67 7.53 5.66
C GLU A 111 -7.79 6.96 4.80
N ALA A 112 -7.49 6.57 3.55
CA ALA A 112 -8.46 5.97 2.63
C ALA A 112 -9.12 4.73 3.23
N LEU A 113 -8.32 3.73 3.63
CA LEU A 113 -8.85 2.47 4.16
C LEU A 113 -9.59 2.66 5.50
N SER A 114 -9.14 3.59 6.34
CA SER A 114 -9.82 3.91 7.61
C SER A 114 -11.16 4.60 7.36
N SER A 115 -11.24 5.48 6.36
CA SER A 115 -12.49 6.16 5.99
C SER A 115 -13.56 5.19 5.48
N LEU A 116 -13.14 4.06 4.90
CA LEU A 116 -14.00 2.95 4.47
C LEU A 116 -14.40 2.02 5.64
N GLY A 117 -14.09 2.38 6.88
CA GLY A 117 -14.47 1.63 8.08
C GLY A 117 -13.60 0.41 8.38
N LEU A 118 -12.48 0.23 7.67
CA LEU A 118 -11.53 -0.81 8.01
C LEU A 118 -10.72 -0.43 9.25
N GLN A 119 -10.50 -1.39 10.14
CA GLN A 119 -9.80 -1.19 11.40
C GLN A 119 -8.32 -1.45 11.22
N GLN A 120 -7.49 -0.44 11.45
CA GLN A 120 -6.03 -0.58 11.39
C GLN A 120 -5.53 -1.52 12.50
N LEU A 121 -4.65 -2.43 12.11
CA LEU A 121 -3.92 -3.32 12.99
C LEU A 121 -2.44 -2.87 13.05
N PRO A 122 -1.66 -3.35 14.05
CA PRO A 122 -0.22 -3.14 14.04
C PRO A 122 0.39 -3.63 12.73
N GLY A 123 0.96 -2.71 11.95
CA GLY A 123 1.62 -3.03 10.68
C GLY A 123 3.05 -3.53 10.85
N VAL A 124 3.71 -3.83 9.73
CA VAL A 124 5.13 -4.22 9.69
C VAL A 124 5.93 -3.12 9.00
N VAL A 125 7.10 -2.78 9.57
CA VAL A 125 8.09 -1.93 8.89
C VAL A 125 9.05 -2.84 8.13
N TRP A 126 8.92 -2.86 6.81
CA TRP A 126 9.81 -3.65 5.97
C TRP A 126 11.06 -2.84 5.63
N ARG A 127 12.16 -3.13 6.32
CA ARG A 127 13.47 -2.54 6.02
C ARG A 127 13.98 -3.11 4.71
N LYS A 128 14.01 -2.27 3.68
CA LYS A 128 14.49 -2.60 2.33
C LYS A 128 15.75 -1.79 2.08
N PRO A 129 16.92 -2.27 2.55
CA PRO A 129 18.16 -1.57 2.30
C PRO A 129 18.32 -1.42 0.78
N THR A 130 18.47 -0.18 0.32
CA THR A 130 18.74 0.07 -1.09
C THR A 130 20.12 -0.50 -1.45
N ASN A 131 20.33 -0.86 -2.71
CA ASN A 131 21.67 -1.24 -3.20
C ASN A 131 22.65 -0.05 -3.23
N SER A 132 22.21 1.14 -2.81
CA SER A 132 23.06 2.33 -2.67
C SER A 132 23.88 2.26 -1.39
N THR A 133 25.17 2.56 -1.49
CA THR A 133 26.05 2.72 -0.33
C THR A 133 25.79 4.03 0.42
N ALA A 134 25.04 4.97 -0.19
CA ALA A 134 24.72 6.25 0.44
C ALA A 134 23.50 6.13 1.35
N LYS A 135 23.66 6.54 2.61
CA LYS A 135 22.60 6.61 3.65
C LYS A 135 21.93 7.98 3.74
N PHE A 136 22.30 8.89 2.84
CA PHE A 136 21.83 10.26 2.81
C PHE A 136 21.44 10.67 1.38
N MET A 137 20.47 11.56 1.29
CA MET A 137 20.07 12.28 0.09
C MET A 137 20.49 13.75 0.22
N GLY A 138 20.80 14.40 -0.91
CA GLY A 138 21.17 15.82 -0.94
C GLY A 138 22.64 16.07 -0.62
N SER A 139 22.94 17.00 0.30
CA SER A 139 24.30 17.49 0.58
C SER A 139 25.18 16.55 1.41
N GLY A 140 24.78 15.28 1.57
CA GLY A 140 25.57 14.25 2.23
C GLY A 140 25.73 14.49 3.72
N THR A 141 26.91 14.91 4.18
CA THR A 141 27.20 15.20 5.60
C THR A 141 27.10 16.69 5.95
N LEU A 142 26.79 17.55 4.98
CA LEU A 142 26.76 18.99 5.17
C LEU A 142 25.34 19.49 5.46
N PRO A 143 25.13 20.32 6.50
CA PRO A 143 23.84 20.98 6.72
C PRO A 143 23.59 22.05 5.64
N THR A 144 22.35 22.43 5.34
CA THR A 144 21.07 22.00 5.97
C THR A 144 20.30 20.96 5.15
N ASN A 145 20.82 20.55 4.00
CA ASN A 145 20.06 19.84 2.96
C ASN A 145 20.49 18.37 2.80
N ALA A 146 20.86 17.75 3.93
CA ALA A 146 21.20 16.34 4.05
C ALA A 146 20.04 15.60 4.73
N TYR A 147 19.40 14.68 4.02
CA TYR A 147 18.24 13.94 4.50
C TYR A 147 18.54 12.45 4.59
N ALA A 148 17.87 11.74 5.48
CA ALA A 148 17.96 10.27 5.52
C ALA A 148 17.38 9.68 4.22
N THR A 149 17.98 8.60 3.73
CA THR A 149 17.40 7.82 2.64
C THR A 149 16.12 7.12 3.09
N LEU A 150 15.18 6.93 2.17
CA LEU A 150 14.06 6.03 2.37
C LEU A 150 14.57 4.58 2.32
N GLU A 151 14.66 3.95 3.50
CA GLU A 151 15.18 2.57 3.65
C GLU A 151 14.11 1.57 4.11
N HIS A 152 12.85 1.99 4.08
CA HIS A 152 11.74 1.14 4.48
C HIS A 152 10.49 1.41 3.66
N GLU A 153 9.66 0.37 3.61
CA GLU A 153 8.27 0.44 3.19
C GLU A 153 7.39 0.00 4.37
N HIS A 154 6.11 0.36 4.32
CA HIS A 154 5.12 -0.04 5.31
C HIS A 154 4.30 -1.19 4.75
N VAL A 155 4.19 -2.29 5.49
CA VAL A 155 3.12 -3.27 5.28
C VAL A 155 1.99 -2.91 6.24
N LEU A 156 1.03 -2.17 5.73
CA LEU A 156 -0.15 -1.76 6.47
C LEU A 156 -1.11 -2.93 6.58
N LEU A 157 -1.68 -3.15 7.76
CA LEU A 157 -2.64 -4.21 8.00
C LEU A 157 -3.96 -3.62 8.47
N PHE A 158 -5.06 -4.03 7.83
CA PHE A 158 -6.41 -3.65 8.24
C PHE A 158 -7.34 -4.85 8.27
N ARG A 159 -8.37 -4.77 9.11
CA ARG A 159 -9.45 -5.76 9.21
C ARG A 159 -10.80 -5.13 8.93
N LYS A 160 -11.65 -5.82 8.17
CA LYS A 160 -13.07 -5.46 8.05
C LYS A 160 -13.85 -5.98 9.27
N GLY A 161 -14.47 -5.07 10.01
CA GLY A 161 -15.32 -5.41 11.15
C GLY A 161 -14.59 -6.15 12.28
N SER A 162 -15.26 -7.15 12.84
CA SER A 162 -14.87 -7.88 14.05
C SER A 162 -13.88 -9.04 13.78
N THR A 163 -13.36 -9.66 14.84
CA THR A 163 -12.45 -10.81 14.74
C THR A 163 -13.14 -12.04 14.13
N ARG A 164 -12.41 -12.81 13.32
CA ARG A 164 -12.90 -14.12 12.85
C ARG A 164 -13.14 -15.09 14.00
N ALA A 165 -14.21 -15.86 13.89
CA ALA A 165 -14.51 -16.99 14.76
C ALA A 165 -14.25 -18.30 14.03
N PHE A 166 -13.71 -19.29 14.74
CA PHE A 166 -13.50 -20.64 14.23
C PHE A 166 -14.05 -21.65 15.24
N PRO A 167 -14.55 -22.81 14.78
CA PRO A 167 -14.92 -23.90 15.67
C PRO A 167 -13.75 -24.32 16.58
N PRO A 168 -14.02 -24.81 17.79
CA PRO A 168 -13.00 -25.45 18.61
C PRO A 168 -12.33 -26.61 17.85
N ASN A 169 -10.99 -26.69 17.91
CA ASN A 169 -10.18 -27.72 17.23
C ASN A 169 -10.32 -27.76 15.69
N ASP A 170 -10.55 -26.62 15.05
CA ASP A 170 -10.54 -26.50 13.58
C ASP A 170 -9.19 -26.95 13.00
N ALA A 171 -9.18 -28.06 12.26
CA ALA A 171 -7.94 -28.69 11.80
C ALA A 171 -7.12 -27.79 10.87
N ASP A 172 -7.77 -27.03 10.00
CA ASP A 172 -7.11 -26.16 9.02
C ASP A 172 -6.46 -24.95 9.71
N ARG A 173 -7.15 -24.39 10.71
CA ARG A 173 -6.59 -23.32 11.55
C ARG A 173 -5.33 -23.78 12.29
N TYR A 174 -5.36 -24.96 12.90
CA TYR A 174 -4.21 -25.48 13.63
C TYR A 174 -3.06 -25.87 12.70
N ALA A 175 -3.36 -26.38 11.50
CA ALA A 175 -2.35 -26.67 10.47
C ALA A 175 -1.68 -25.40 9.91
N SER A 176 -2.31 -24.23 10.06
CA SER A 176 -1.78 -22.93 9.62
C SER A 176 -0.93 -22.22 10.68
N ALA A 177 -0.72 -22.83 11.84
CA ALA A 177 0.12 -22.24 12.89
C ALA A 177 1.61 -22.31 12.51
N PHE A 178 2.34 -21.24 12.81
CA PHE A 178 3.80 -21.22 12.81
C PHE A 178 4.32 -21.34 14.24
N PHE A 179 5.58 -21.73 14.40
CA PHE A 179 6.19 -22.00 15.70
C PHE A 179 6.45 -20.70 16.49
N TRP A 180 6.50 -20.83 17.81
CA TRP A 180 6.80 -19.70 18.70
C TRP A 180 8.20 -19.11 18.42
N GLU A 181 9.14 -19.98 18.06
CA GLU A 181 10.50 -19.62 17.69
C GLU A 181 10.52 -18.78 16.41
N GLU A 182 9.79 -19.21 15.38
CA GLU A 182 9.63 -18.46 14.12
C GLU A 182 9.03 -17.08 14.37
N ARG A 183 8.06 -16.98 15.30
CA ARG A 183 7.47 -15.69 15.69
C ARG A 183 8.53 -14.71 16.21
N ASN A 184 9.40 -15.15 17.11
CA ASN A 184 10.39 -14.26 17.72
C ASN A 184 11.55 -13.93 16.77
N GLU A 185 11.74 -14.72 15.72
CA GLU A 185 12.71 -14.44 14.67
C GLU A 185 12.16 -13.45 13.64
N TRP A 186 10.90 -13.63 13.21
CA TRP A 186 10.32 -12.85 12.12
C TRP A 186 9.77 -11.49 12.56
N PHE A 187 9.42 -11.34 13.85
CA PHE A 187 8.85 -10.11 14.40
C PHE A 187 9.73 -9.58 15.53
N SER A 188 10.15 -8.31 15.44
CA SER A 188 11.00 -7.61 16.42
C SER A 188 10.36 -6.34 16.94
#